data_AF-A0A661VUP4-F1
#
_entry.id   AF-A0A661VUP4-F1
#
_cell.length_a   1.000
_cell.length_b   1.000
_cell.length_c   1.000
_cell.angle_alpha   90.00
_cell.angle_beta   90.00
_cell.angle_gamma   90.00
#
_symmetry.space_group_name_H-M   'P 1'
#
loop_
_entity.id
_entity.type
_entity.pdbx_description
1 polymer ?
#
loop_
_entity_poly.entity_id
_entity_poly.type
_entity_poly.pdbx_seq_one_letter_code
_entity_poly.pdbx_strand_id
1 'polypeptide(L)' 'IGRITVDLMNHTGEGVQLLLYDQDGVLLDRAWQPPYHVESDVYWGWYSIRIYTESGYNSDTPYTLRAVFP' A
#
# COMPACT_ATOMS: atom_id res chain seq x y z
N ILE A 1 -2.30 -12.48 16.96
CA ILE A 1 -1.63 -11.46 16.13
C ILE A 1 -1.53 -12.02 14.73
N GLY A 2 -1.76 -11.21 13.73
CA GLY A 2 -1.63 -11.59 12.34
C GLY A 2 -0.64 -10.69 11.61
N ARG A 3 -0.24 -11.05 10.39
CA ARG A 3 0.58 -10.19 9.55
C ARG A 3 -0.17 -9.84 8.27
N ILE A 4 -0.19 -8.55 7.93
CA ILE A 4 -0.59 -8.07 6.61
C ILE A 4 0.68 -7.81 5.81
N THR A 5 0.73 -8.30 4.58
CA THR A 5 1.77 -7.92 3.60
C THR A 5 1.10 -7.44 2.33
N VAL A 6 1.56 -6.33 1.77
CA VAL A 6 0.99 -5.73 0.57
C VAL A 6 2.11 -5.41 -0.41
N ASP A 7 1.97 -5.94 -1.63
CA ASP A 7 2.86 -5.66 -2.75
C ASP A 7 2.09 -4.90 -3.83
N LEU A 8 2.63 -3.77 -4.27
CA LEU A 8 2.15 -3.04 -5.45
C LEU A 8 3.13 -3.27 -6.60
N MET A 9 2.63 -3.92 -7.64
CA MET A 9 3.42 -4.37 -8.79
C MET A 9 2.94 -3.75 -10.09
N ASN A 10 3.82 -3.69 -11.07
CA ASN A 10 3.54 -3.24 -12.45
C ASN A 10 2.99 -1.81 -12.57
N HIS A 11 3.09 -1.00 -11.51
CA HIS A 11 2.72 0.41 -11.60
C HIS A 11 3.83 1.17 -12.33
N THR A 12 3.53 1.70 -13.53
CA THR A 12 4.51 2.39 -14.39
C THR A 12 4.52 3.91 -14.25
N GLY A 13 3.63 4.44 -13.42
CA GLY A 13 3.50 5.87 -13.16
C GLY A 13 4.54 6.41 -12.17
N GLU A 14 4.67 7.73 -12.12
CA GLU A 14 5.65 8.44 -11.28
C GLU A 14 5.06 8.92 -9.94
N GLY A 15 5.93 9.17 -8.94
CA GLY A 15 5.50 9.76 -7.66
C GLY A 15 4.53 8.89 -6.85
N VAL A 16 4.66 7.56 -6.95
CA VAL A 16 3.76 6.59 -6.32
C VAL A 16 4.13 6.38 -4.85
N GLN A 17 3.11 6.26 -4.02
CA GLN A 17 3.23 6.00 -2.60
C GLN A 17 2.26 4.88 -2.24
N LEU A 18 2.77 3.81 -1.65
CA LEU A 18 1.98 2.75 -1.04
C LEU A 18 1.95 2.97 0.46
N LEU A 19 0.76 3.04 1.05
CA LEU A 19 0.56 3.40 2.46
C LEU A 19 -0.40 2.40 3.10
N LEU A 20 -0.06 1.89 4.29
CA LEU A 20 -0.89 1.01 5.10
C LEU A 20 -1.33 1.73 6.37
N TYR A 21 -2.62 1.76 6.64
CA TYR A 21 -3.19 2.39 7.84
C TYR A 21 -4.02 1.39 8.65
N ASP A 22 -4.07 1.60 9.96
CA ASP A 22 -5.06 0.96 10.84
C ASP A 22 -6.44 1.64 10.76
N GLN A 23 -7.39 1.10 11.53
CA GLN A 23 -8.77 1.58 11.60
C GLN A 23 -8.92 3.00 12.16
N ASP A 24 -7.94 3.46 12.95
CA ASP A 24 -7.94 4.80 13.54
C ASP A 24 -7.23 5.81 12.62
N GLY A 25 -6.78 5.36 11.44
CA GLY A 25 -6.07 6.17 10.46
C GLY A 25 -4.60 6.39 10.80
N VAL A 26 -4.04 5.60 11.72
CA VAL A 26 -2.60 5.62 12.03
C VAL A 26 -1.85 4.91 10.92
N LEU A 27 -0.81 5.56 10.41
CA LEU A 27 0.06 4.99 9.39
C LEU A 27 0.94 3.92 10.02
N LEU A 28 0.80 2.68 9.56
CA LEU A 28 1.57 1.54 10.02
C LEU A 28 2.87 1.38 9.23
N ASP A 29 2.80 1.51 7.91
CA ASP A 29 3.96 1.37 7.03
C ASP A 29 3.75 2.07 5.67
N ARG A 30 4.85 2.32 4.95
CA ARG A 30 4.85 3.04 3.66
C ARG A 30 6.03 2.71 2.75
N ALA A 31 5.80 2.73 1.44
CA ALA A 31 6.83 2.65 0.42
C ALA A 31 6.69 3.76 -0.62
N TRP A 32 7.79 4.49 -0.86
CA TRP A 32 7.89 5.62 -1.80
C TRP A 32 8.65 5.29 -3.08
N GLN A 33 9.29 4.13 -3.12
CA GLN A 33 10.12 3.67 -4.22
C GLN A 33 9.89 2.17 -4.45
N PRO A 34 10.02 1.69 -5.69
CA PRO A 34 9.95 0.27 -5.97
C PRO A 34 11.15 -0.47 -5.33
N PRO A 35 10.98 -1.72 -4.87
CA PRO A 35 9.73 -2.48 -4.86
C PRO A 35 8.73 -1.92 -3.82
N TYR A 36 7.51 -1.62 -4.25
CA TYR A 36 6.48 -1.08 -3.36
C TYR A 36 5.92 -2.21 -2.49
N HIS A 37 6.46 -2.31 -1.29
CA HIS A 37 6.13 -3.33 -0.31
C HIS A 37 5.85 -2.66 1.04
N VAL A 38 4.77 -3.06 1.70
CA VAL A 38 4.49 -2.68 3.08
C VAL A 38 4.04 -3.90 3.87
N GLU A 39 4.43 -3.97 5.13
CA GLU A 39 4.01 -5.02 6.05
C GLU A 39 3.80 -4.52 7.47
N SER A 40 2.90 -5.16 8.20
CA SER A 40 2.69 -4.84 9.61
C SER A 40 2.09 -6.02 10.38
N ASP A 41 2.50 -6.17 11.64
CA ASP A 41 1.85 -7.05 12.60
C ASP A 41 0.60 -6.36 13.13
N VAL A 42 -0.54 -7.02 12.98
CA VAL A 42 -1.87 -6.44 13.20
C VAL A 42 -2.69 -7.25 14.21
N TYR A 43 -3.64 -6.55 14.82
CA TYR A 43 -4.72 -7.16 15.59
C TYR A 43 -5.96 -7.32 14.70
N TRP A 44 -7.04 -7.83 15.28
CA TRP A 44 -8.32 -7.83 14.59
C TRP A 44 -8.78 -6.38 14.40
N GLY A 45 -9.30 -6.06 13.22
CA GLY A 45 -9.73 -4.70 12.92
C GLY A 45 -9.79 -4.44 11.43
N TRP A 46 -10.19 -3.21 11.09
CA TRP A 46 -10.14 -2.73 9.72
C TRP A 46 -8.78 -2.12 9.41
N TYR A 47 -8.32 -2.33 8.20
CA TYR A 47 -7.07 -1.77 7.69
C TYR A 47 -7.34 -1.21 6.30
N SER A 48 -6.64 -0.13 5.96
CA SER A 48 -6.78 0.49 4.64
C SER A 48 -5.43 0.62 3.95
N ILE A 49 -5.44 0.33 2.65
CA ILE A 49 -4.30 0.53 1.77
C ILE A 49 -4.63 1.76 0.93
N ARG A 50 -3.72 2.73 0.89
CA ARG A 50 -3.80 3.88 -0.01
C ARG A 50 -2.65 3.81 -1.02
N ILE A 51 -3.01 3.83 -2.30
CA ILE A 51 -2.08 4.08 -3.40
C ILE A 51 -2.28 5.55 -3.77
N TYR A 52 -1.24 6.35 -3.60
CA TYR A 52 -1.26 7.78 -3.94
C TYR A 52 -0.24 8.06 -5.04
N THR A 53 -0.58 8.97 -5.95
CA THR A 53 0.29 9.38 -7.05
C THR A 53 0.38 10.90 -7.06
N GLU A 54 1.57 11.44 -6.77
CA GLU A 54 1.78 12.89 -6.64
C GLU A 54 1.95 13.59 -7.99
N SER A 55 2.36 12.86 -9.02
CA SER A 55 2.71 13.39 -10.34
C SER A 55 2.41 12.40 -11.47
N GLY A 56 2.66 12.79 -12.72
CA GLY A 56 2.67 11.86 -13.87
C GLY A 56 1.31 11.56 -14.52
N TYR A 57 0.22 12.18 -14.07
CA TYR A 57 -1.14 11.92 -14.60
C TYR A 57 -1.54 10.43 -14.55
N ASN A 58 -1.18 9.73 -13.48
CA ASN A 58 -1.38 8.29 -13.33
C ASN A 58 -2.86 7.85 -13.13
N SER A 59 -3.83 8.65 -13.57
CA SER A 59 -5.27 8.39 -13.37
C SER A 59 -5.76 7.11 -14.06
N ASP A 60 -5.04 6.62 -15.06
CA ASP A 60 -5.33 5.42 -15.84
C ASP A 60 -4.16 4.41 -15.83
N THR A 61 -3.16 4.62 -14.95
CA THR A 61 -2.00 3.73 -14.89
C THR A 61 -2.39 2.39 -14.25
N PRO A 62 -2.24 1.28 -14.98
CA PRO A 62 -2.58 -0.03 -14.44
C PRO A 62 -1.61 -0.44 -13.34
N TYR A 63 -2.09 -1.25 -12.41
CA TYR A 63 -1.28 -1.87 -11.37
C TYR A 63 -1.85 -3.22 -10.96
N THR A 64 -1.03 -4.02 -10.28
CA THR A 64 -1.48 -5.22 -9.57
C THR A 64 -1.22 -5.03 -8.08
N LEU A 65 -2.27 -5.13 -7.28
CA LEU A 65 -2.18 -5.11 -5.82
C LEU A 65 -2.33 -6.55 -5.30
N ARG A 66 -1.30 -7.06 -4.64
CA ARG A 66 -1.37 -8.34 -3.93
C ARG A 66 -1.35 -8.05 -2.44
N ALA A 67 -2.39 -8.45 -1.73
CA ALA A 67 -2.45 -8.37 -0.27
C ALA A 67 -2.63 -9.78 0.31
N VAL A 68 -1.85 -10.09 1.33
CA VAL A 68 -2.00 -11.30 2.16
C VAL A 68 -2.43 -10.85 3.53
N PHE A 69 -3.49 -11.48 4.05
CA PHE A 69 -4.05 -11.22 5.36
C PHE A 69 -3.92 -12.49 6.23
N PRO A 70 -3.96 -12.36 7.56
CA PRO A 70 -3.83 -13.48 8.49
C PRO A 70 -4.99 -14.48 8.42
#